data_AF-A0A3D2XJP5-F1
#
_entry.id   AF-A0A3D2XJP5-F1
#
_cell.length_a   1.000
_cell.length_b   1.000
_cell.length_c   1.000
_cell.angle_alpha   90.00
_cell.angle_beta   90.00
_cell.angle_gamma   90.00
#
_symmetry.space_group_name_H-M   'P 1'
#
loop_
_entity.id
_entity.type
_entity.pdbx_description
1 polymer ?
#
loop_
_entity_poly.entity_id
_entity_poly.type
_entity_poly.pdbx_seq_one_letter_code
_entity_poly.pdbx_strand_id
1 'polypeptide(L)'
;ERASKNPNMPTGEIEILATALTVLSTAKVPPFTIEDETDGGEELRMKYRYLDLRRNPVKNKLIFRHKVVQEVRNYLSSNEFIEVETPYLIKSTPEGARDFVVPSRMNEGQFYALPQSPQTFKQLLMVG
;
A
#
# COMPACT_ATOMS: atom_id res chain seq x y z
N GLU A 1 18.98 11.95 33.18
CA GLU A 1 19.71 11.12 32.20
C GLU A 1 19.56 9.66 32.63
N ARG A 2 19.34 8.73 31.69
CA ARG A 2 19.10 7.32 32.03
C ARG A 2 20.38 6.68 32.56
N ALA A 3 20.29 5.97 33.69
CA ALA A 3 21.46 5.31 34.29
C ALA A 3 22.04 4.17 33.43
N SER A 4 21.20 3.50 32.64
CA SER A 4 21.61 2.47 31.68
C SER A 4 21.06 2.80 30.28
N LYS A 5 21.95 3.29 29.40
CA LYS A 5 21.59 3.74 28.04
C LYS A 5 21.31 2.54 27.13
N ASN A 6 20.28 2.63 26.30
CA ASN A 6 19.96 1.60 25.29
C ASN A 6 20.49 2.02 23.90
N PRO A 7 21.55 1.39 23.36
CA PRO A 7 22.10 1.76 22.07
C PRO A 7 21.22 1.32 20.88
N ASN A 8 20.24 0.43 21.09
CA ASN A 8 19.40 -0.11 20.00
C ASN A 8 18.20 0.80 19.65
N MET A 9 18.04 1.93 20.35
CA MET A 9 16.91 2.85 20.14
C MET A 9 17.42 4.28 19.97
N PRO A 10 16.90 5.06 19.00
CA PRO A 10 17.27 6.46 18.81
C PRO A 10 17.05 7.33 20.06
N THR A 11 16.08 6.98 20.90
CA THR A 11 15.74 7.68 22.13
C THR A 11 16.28 6.99 23.39
N GLY A 12 17.23 6.05 23.26
CA GLY A 12 17.64 5.17 24.35
C GLY A 12 18.46 5.82 25.47
N GLU A 13 18.88 7.07 25.31
CA GLU A 13 19.61 7.86 26.31
C GLU A 13 18.69 8.58 27.31
N ILE A 14 17.42 8.76 26.95
CA ILE A 14 16.43 9.51 27.71
C ILE A 14 15.23 8.63 28.05
N GLU A 15 14.49 9.04 29.08
CA GLU A 15 13.22 8.45 29.48
C GLU A 15 12.27 9.55 29.94
N ILE A 16 10.97 9.27 29.94
CA ILE A 16 9.94 10.23 30.34
C ILE A 16 9.48 9.90 31.76
N LEU A 17 9.74 10.80 32.71
CA LEU A 17 9.13 10.74 34.04
C LEU A 17 7.68 11.24 33.94
N ALA A 18 6.73 10.32 33.83
CA ALA A 18 5.33 10.66 33.62
C ALA A 18 4.70 11.31 34.87
N THR A 19 4.01 12.43 34.69
CA THR A 19 3.25 13.13 35.75
C THR A 19 1.76 12.78 35.74
N ALA A 20 1.22 12.43 34.58
CA ALA A 20 -0.17 12.02 34.37
C ALA A 20 -0.29 11.06 33.18
N LEU A 21 -1.35 10.25 33.17
CA LEU A 21 -1.69 9.33 32.10
C LEU A 21 -3.18 9.45 31.77
N THR A 22 -3.52 9.51 30.48
CA THR A 22 -4.91 9.50 30.00
C THR A 22 -5.10 8.38 28.98
N VAL A 23 -6.12 7.54 29.19
CA VAL A 23 -6.47 6.49 28.23
C VAL A 23 -7.32 7.09 27.12
N LEU A 24 -6.77 7.19 25.91
CA LEU A 24 -7.48 7.71 24.73
C LEU A 24 -8.50 6.70 24.17
N SER A 25 -8.15 5.41 24.18
CA SER A 25 -9.01 4.33 23.71
C SER A 25 -8.58 3.00 24.32
N THR A 26 -9.55 2.19 24.76
CA THR A 26 -9.30 0.84 25.27
C THR A 26 -9.18 -0.15 24.11
N ALA A 27 -8.23 -1.09 24.17
CA ALA A 27 -8.05 -2.12 23.16
C ALA A 27 -8.13 -3.52 23.76
N LYS A 28 -8.70 -4.46 22.99
CA LYS A 28 -8.61 -5.90 23.29
C LYS A 28 -7.20 -6.40 22.98
N VAL A 29 -6.82 -7.51 23.59
CA VAL A 29 -5.55 -8.19 23.28
C VAL A 29 -5.51 -8.54 21.78
N PRO A 30 -4.45 -8.18 21.04
CA PRO A 30 -4.29 -8.54 19.64
C PRO A 30 -4.26 -10.07 19.43
N PRO A 31 -4.69 -10.58 18.27
CA PRO A 31 -4.66 -12.01 17.94
C PRO A 31 -3.26 -12.56 17.63
N PHE A 32 -2.25 -11.69 17.55
CA PHE A 32 -0.83 -12.00 17.40
C PHE A 32 0.01 -10.82 17.93
N THR A 33 1.28 -11.04 18.25
CA THR A 33 2.19 -10.02 18.77
C THR A 33 2.51 -8.94 17.74
N ILE A 34 2.54 -7.68 18.17
CA ILE A 34 2.89 -6.53 17.31
C ILE A 34 4.40 -6.28 17.44
N GLU A 35 5.17 -7.23 16.94
CA GLU A 35 6.63 -7.25 16.96
C GLU A 35 7.18 -7.50 15.55
N ASP A 36 8.48 -7.30 15.38
CA ASP A 36 9.13 -7.50 14.07
C ASP A 36 9.06 -8.98 13.67
N GLU A 37 9.38 -9.87 14.61
CA GLU A 37 9.10 -11.30 14.57
C GLU A 37 7.79 -11.57 15.31
N THR A 38 6.75 -11.98 14.57
CA THR A 38 5.40 -12.17 15.13
C THR A 38 5.04 -13.65 15.17
N ASP A 39 4.26 -14.04 16.17
CA ASP A 39 3.71 -15.39 16.34
C ASP A 39 2.52 -15.70 15.40
N GLY A 40 2.02 -14.70 14.68
CA GLY A 40 0.89 -14.83 13.76
C GLY A 40 1.25 -15.48 12.41
N GLY A 41 0.59 -16.60 12.09
CA GLY A 41 0.61 -17.19 10.75
C GLY A 41 0.08 -16.25 9.66
N GLU A 42 0.46 -16.49 8.40
CA GLU A 42 0.12 -15.60 7.28
C GLU A 42 -1.39 -15.38 7.12
N GLU A 43 -2.19 -16.45 7.16
CA GLU A 43 -3.65 -16.37 7.03
C GLU A 43 -4.28 -15.47 8.11
N LEU A 44 -3.85 -15.64 9.37
CA LEU A 44 -4.33 -14.83 10.48
C LEU A 44 -3.92 -13.36 10.32
N ARG A 45 -2.69 -13.12 9.87
CA ARG A 45 -2.19 -11.77 9.58
C ARG A 45 -2.92 -11.11 8.42
N MET A 46 -3.31 -11.85 7.38
CA MET A 46 -4.12 -11.32 6.29
C MET A 46 -5.55 -11.02 6.73
N LYS A 47 -6.15 -11.86 7.58
CA LYS A 47 -7.47 -11.62 8.17
C LYS A 47 -7.49 -10.35 9.03
N TYR A 48 -6.44 -10.11 9.81
CA TYR A 48 -6.30 -8.92 10.66
C TYR A 48 -5.23 -7.97 10.11
N ARG A 49 -5.21 -7.76 8.79
CA ARG A 49 -4.16 -6.98 8.12
C ARG A 49 -3.98 -5.59 8.69
N TYR A 50 -5.04 -4.94 9.15
CA TYR A 50 -4.99 -3.64 9.81
C TYR A 50 -4.15 -3.61 11.10
N LEU A 51 -4.01 -4.74 11.81
CA LEU A 51 -3.09 -4.89 12.94
C LEU A 51 -1.68 -5.22 12.45
N ASP A 52 -1.55 -6.08 11.44
CA ASP A 52 -0.26 -6.47 10.83
C ASP A 52 0.47 -5.25 10.22
N LEU A 53 -0.28 -4.27 9.69
CA LEU A 53 0.24 -2.99 9.20
C LEU A 53 0.98 -2.18 10.28
N ARG A 54 0.75 -2.44 11.58
CA ARG A 54 1.41 -1.72 12.69
C ARG A 54 2.85 -2.20 12.93
N ARG A 55 3.20 -3.41 12.49
CA ARG A 55 4.54 -4.00 12.69
C ARG A 55 5.56 -3.32 11.78
N ASN A 56 6.80 -3.14 12.27
CA ASN A 56 7.82 -2.42 11.52
C ASN A 56 8.13 -3.03 10.14
N PRO A 57 8.20 -4.36 9.95
CA PRO A 57 8.49 -4.93 8.63
C PRO A 57 7.47 -4.54 7.55
N VAL A 58 6.19 -4.42 7.93
CA VAL A 58 5.11 -4.07 6.98
C VAL A 58 5.04 -2.56 6.78
N LYS A 59 5.06 -1.79 7.88
CA LYS A 59 5.10 -0.33 7.86
C LYS A 59 6.28 0.21 7.05
N ASN A 60 7.49 -0.31 7.29
CA ASN A 60 8.71 0.14 6.62
C ASN A 60 8.66 -0.19 5.12
N LYS A 61 8.10 -1.34 4.72
CA LYS A 61 7.89 -1.67 3.29
C LYS A 61 6.92 -0.69 2.61
N LEU A 62 5.84 -0.28 3.28
CA LEU A 62 4.90 0.69 2.72
C LEU A 62 5.52 2.10 2.61
N ILE A 63 6.23 2.55 3.65
CA ILE A 63 6.96 3.83 3.63
C ILE A 63 8.02 3.81 2.52
N PHE A 64 8.76 2.70 2.39
CA PHE A 64 9.77 2.55 1.34
C PHE A 64 9.13 2.58 -0.06
N ARG A 65 8.05 1.79 -0.28
CA ARG A 65 7.30 1.82 -1.54
C ARG A 65 6.82 3.22 -1.90
N HIS A 66 6.29 3.97 -0.92
CA HIS A 66 5.89 5.36 -1.12
C HIS A 66 7.07 6.23 -1.61
N LYS A 67 8.22 6.17 -0.93
CA LYS A 67 9.41 6.93 -1.32
C LYS A 67 9.89 6.58 -2.73
N VAL A 68 9.95 5.29 -3.07
CA VAL A 68 10.36 4.84 -4.41
C VAL A 68 9.41 5.39 -5.48
N VAL A 69 8.09 5.28 -5.27
CA VAL A 69 7.11 5.76 -6.25
C VAL A 69 7.19 7.28 -6.44
N GLN A 70 7.40 8.04 -5.37
CA GLN A 70 7.60 9.49 -5.45
C GLN A 70 8.87 9.83 -6.25
N GLU A 71 9.96 9.12 -6.00
CA GLU A 71 11.22 9.34 -6.72
C GLU A 71 11.10 9.06 -8.22
N VAL A 72 10.43 7.95 -8.59
CA VAL A 72 10.18 7.61 -10.00
C VAL A 72 9.36 8.69 -10.69
N ARG A 73 8.31 9.21 -10.04
CA ARG A 73 7.49 10.29 -10.60
C ARG A 73 8.30 11.56 -10.77
N ASN A 74 9.03 11.98 -9.74
CA ASN A 74 9.87 13.18 -9.81
C ASN A 74 10.91 13.10 -10.94
N TYR A 75 11.55 11.94 -11.09
CA TYR A 75 12.49 11.69 -12.18
C TYR A 75 11.83 11.79 -13.55
N LEU A 76 10.66 11.17 -13.76
CA LEU A 76 9.97 11.24 -15.04
C LEU A 76 9.49 12.66 -15.35
N SER A 77 8.91 13.36 -14.36
CA SER A 77 8.46 14.74 -14.51
C SER A 77 9.61 15.71 -14.78
N SER A 78 10.79 15.52 -14.18
CA SER A 78 11.97 16.34 -14.47
C SER A 78 12.53 16.11 -15.89
N ASN A 79 12.22 14.96 -16.48
CA ASN A 79 12.48 14.64 -17.89
C ASN A 79 11.27 14.97 -18.80
N GLU A 80 10.38 15.86 -18.34
CA GLU A 80 9.23 16.37 -19.10
C GLU A 80 8.17 15.31 -19.49
N PHE A 81 8.17 14.13 -18.87
CA PHE A 81 7.09 13.17 -19.04
C PHE A 81 5.82 13.66 -18.31
N ILE A 82 4.68 13.49 -18.97
CA ILE A 82 3.36 13.77 -18.41
C ILE A 82 2.73 12.47 -17.90
N GLU A 83 2.34 12.45 -16.62
CA GLU A 83 1.54 11.36 -16.06
C GLU A 83 0.09 11.49 -16.58
N VAL A 84 -0.38 10.47 -17.30
CA VAL A 84 -1.73 10.43 -17.88
C VAL A 84 -2.49 9.23 -17.34
N GLU A 85 -3.63 9.48 -16.69
CA GLU A 85 -4.53 8.43 -16.25
C GLU A 85 -5.34 7.88 -17.44
N THR A 86 -5.40 6.54 -17.56
CA THR A 86 -6.13 5.85 -18.63
C THR A 86 -7.34 5.09 -18.08
N PRO A 87 -8.43 4.91 -18.85
CA PRO A 87 -9.64 4.24 -18.36
C PRO A 87 -9.41 2.80 -17.86
N TYR A 88 -10.08 2.44 -16.77
CA TYR A 88 -10.09 1.06 -16.24
C TYR A 88 -11.20 0.17 -16.81
N LEU A 89 -12.23 0.74 -17.42
CA LEU A 89 -13.31 -0.02 -18.05
C LEU A 89 -13.14 0.05 -19.56
N ILE A 90 -12.53 -0.97 -20.13
CA ILE A 90 -12.16 -1.02 -21.54
C ILE A 90 -12.95 -2.11 -22.26
N LYS A 91 -12.86 -2.15 -23.59
CA LYS A 91 -13.42 -3.25 -24.37
C LYS A 91 -12.52 -4.49 -24.18
N SER A 92 -13.12 -5.66 -23.95
CA SER A 92 -12.38 -6.91 -23.84
C SER A 92 -11.69 -7.27 -25.15
N THR A 93 -10.47 -7.78 -25.04
CA THR A 93 -9.70 -8.32 -26.17
C THR A 93 -9.63 -9.84 -26.04
N PRO A 94 -10.18 -10.62 -26.99
CA PRO A 94 -10.28 -12.08 -26.85
C PRO A 94 -8.94 -12.83 -26.99
N GLU A 95 -7.86 -12.16 -27.38
CA GLU A 95 -6.56 -12.77 -27.72
C GLU A 95 -5.62 -12.93 -26.52
N GLY A 96 -5.96 -12.37 -25.37
CA GLY A 96 -5.11 -12.33 -24.17
C GLY A 96 -5.44 -13.36 -23.09
N ALA A 97 -4.82 -13.17 -21.91
CA ALA A 97 -5.26 -13.83 -20.69
C ALA A 97 -6.72 -13.48 -20.37
N ARG A 98 -7.40 -14.31 -19.57
CA ARG A 98 -8.82 -14.08 -19.24
C ARG A 98 -9.01 -12.73 -18.55
N ASP A 99 -9.88 -11.91 -19.13
CA ASP A 99 -10.25 -10.62 -18.57
C ASP A 99 -11.24 -10.79 -17.40
N PHE A 100 -11.09 -9.93 -16.38
CA PHE A 100 -12.16 -9.67 -15.43
C PHE A 100 -13.20 -8.78 -16.10
N VAL A 101 -14.43 -9.29 -16.25
CA VAL A 101 -15.52 -8.57 -16.89
C VAL A 101 -16.41 -7.84 -15.88
N VAL A 102 -16.87 -6.66 -16.27
CA VAL A 102 -17.81 -5.83 -15.49
C VAL A 102 -19.07 -5.62 -16.34
N PRO A 103 -20.23 -6.18 -15.95
CA PRO A 103 -21.46 -6.04 -16.72
C PRO A 103 -21.95 -4.59 -16.73
N SER A 104 -22.42 -4.11 -17.90
CA SER A 104 -23.03 -2.79 -18.00
C SER A 104 -24.49 -2.84 -17.60
N ARG A 105 -24.89 -1.97 -16.66
CA ARG A 105 -26.31 -1.78 -16.32
C ARG A 105 -27.09 -1.07 -17.44
N MET A 106 -26.43 -0.18 -18.19
CA MET A 106 -27.09 0.66 -19.21
C MET A 106 -27.18 -0.04 -20.57
N ASN A 107 -26.25 -0.94 -20.86
CA ASN A 107 -26.16 -1.64 -22.14
C ASN A 107 -26.34 -3.14 -21.87
N GLU A 108 -27.58 -3.61 -21.92
CA GLU A 108 -27.92 -5.00 -21.64
C GLU A 108 -27.18 -5.95 -22.60
N GLY A 109 -26.64 -7.05 -22.05
CA GLY A 109 -25.82 -8.02 -22.81
C GLY A 109 -24.40 -7.56 -23.12
N GLN A 110 -23.99 -6.36 -22.71
CA GLN A 110 -22.63 -5.83 -22.93
C GLN A 110 -21.80 -5.77 -21.64
N PHE A 111 -20.50 -5.90 -21.81
CA PHE A 111 -19.53 -5.97 -20.73
C PHE A 111 -18.33 -5.05 -21.01
N TYR A 112 -17.81 -4.45 -19.95
CA TYR A 112 -16.46 -3.90 -19.92
C TYR A 112 -15.48 -4.97 -19.41
N ALA A 113 -14.20 -4.73 -19.60
CA ALA A 113 -13.11 -5.50 -19.03
C ALA A 113 -12.15 -4.59 -18.26
N LEU A 114 -11.55 -5.12 -17.19
CA LEU A 114 -10.40 -4.49 -16.55
C LEU A 114 -9.15 -4.70 -17.42
N PRO A 115 -8.37 -3.65 -17.72
CA PRO A 115 -7.19 -3.78 -18.56
C PRO A 115 -6.11 -4.62 -17.88
N GLN A 116 -5.50 -5.53 -18.63
CA GLN A 116 -4.28 -6.22 -18.20
C GLN A 116 -3.09 -5.25 -18.12
N SER A 117 -3.06 -4.26 -19.02
CA SER A 117 -2.07 -3.18 -19.06
C SER A 117 -2.61 -1.98 -19.85
N PRO A 118 -2.02 -0.77 -19.72
CA PRO A 118 -2.46 0.42 -20.46
C PRO A 118 -1.94 0.46 -21.91
N GLN A 119 -1.47 -0.66 -22.48
CA GLN A 119 -0.73 -0.72 -23.75
C GLN A 119 -1.44 -0.02 -24.91
N THR A 120 -2.74 -0.25 -25.10
CA THR A 120 -3.52 0.36 -26.18
C THR A 120 -3.54 1.89 -26.05
N PHE A 121 -3.84 2.41 -24.85
CA PHE A 121 -3.87 3.85 -24.62
C PHE A 121 -2.48 4.48 -24.70
N LYS A 122 -1.45 3.78 -24.21
CA LYS A 122 -0.06 4.21 -24.36
C LYS A 122 0.28 4.44 -25.84
N GLN A 123 -0.09 3.53 -26.73
CA GLN A 123 0.15 3.71 -28.17
C GLN A 123 -0.65 4.88 -28.76
N LEU A 124 -1.93 5.01 -28.41
CA LEU A 124 -2.77 6.12 -28.87
C LEU A 124 -2.23 7.49 -28.44
N LEU A 125 -1.71 7.60 -27.22
CA LEU A 125 -1.09 8.82 -26.69
C LEU A 125 0.23 9.20 -27.39
N MET A 126 0.86 8.28 -28.13
CA MET A 126 2.04 8.61 -28.95
C MET A 126 1.68 9.06 -30.37
N VAL A 127 0.44 8.82 -30.81
CA VAL A 127 -0.02 9.17 -32.17
C VAL A 127 -0.56 10.60 -32.23
N GLY A 128 -1.21 11.06 -31.16
CA GLY A 128 -1.77 12.41 -31.05
C GLY A 128 -0.73 13.44 -30.66
#